data_AF-A0A934N6K3-F1
#
_entry.id   AF-A0A934N6K3-F1
#
_cell.length_a   1.000
_cell.length_b   1.000
_cell.length_c   1.000
_cell.angle_alpha   90.00
_cell.angle_beta   90.00
_cell.angle_gamma   90.00
#
_symmetry.space_group_name_H-M   'P 1'
#
loop_
_entity.id
_entity.type
_entity.pdbx_description
1 polymer ?
#
loop_
_entity_poly.entity_id
_entity_poly.type
_entity_poly.pdbx_seq_one_letter_code
_entity_poly.pdbx_strand_id
1 'polypeptide(L)'
;MTTKPTVLLLEDTRSEREQLRELLNGLGLAVTATESPAMARRLVMRGADLDLAVIDWDMAHANEDEPTSRRVLEALAENARGTPTVVYARNMMRTAVVDAVMHAHPGALIHDKDQGLSSLEERLVGLLSAQVGDLVLDNRQRSFVHHLPSDTRFKHRAGFRLMTSHPHDVVFPRDDRAMQSGLTRFRQWLDEVESSVRVLSLGMATHRYRLEVTENRRAHHH
;
A
#
# COMPACT_ATOMS: atom_id res chain seq x y z
N MET A 1 -11.58 13.82 -11.06
CA MET A 1 -11.76 12.35 -11.10
C MET A 1 -11.25 11.74 -9.81
N THR A 2 -12.04 10.85 -9.22
CA THR A 2 -11.69 10.02 -8.06
C THR A 2 -11.07 8.72 -8.55
N THR A 3 -9.96 8.31 -7.94
CA THR A 3 -9.32 7.00 -8.20
C THR A 3 -9.09 6.30 -6.87
N LYS A 4 -9.44 5.02 -6.81
CA LYS A 4 -9.23 4.19 -5.63
C LYS A 4 -7.83 3.58 -5.67
N PRO A 5 -7.16 3.41 -4.51
CA PRO A 5 -5.93 2.66 -4.46
C PRO A 5 -6.14 1.20 -4.85
N THR A 6 -5.19 0.60 -5.55
CA THR A 6 -5.30 -0.76 -6.08
C THR A 6 -4.57 -1.75 -5.18
N VAL A 7 -5.16 -2.94 -5.01
CA VAL A 7 -4.60 -4.00 -4.16
C VAL A 7 -4.48 -5.28 -4.94
N LEU A 8 -3.33 -5.94 -4.87
CA LEU A 8 -3.21 -7.33 -5.27
C LEU A 8 -3.57 -8.23 -4.08
N LEU A 9 -4.54 -9.13 -4.26
CA LEU A 9 -4.88 -10.16 -3.28
C LEU A 9 -4.56 -11.54 -3.88
N LEU A 10 -3.67 -12.29 -3.24
CA LEU A 10 -3.37 -13.68 -3.58
C LEU A 10 -3.85 -14.57 -2.44
N GLU A 11 -4.82 -15.44 -2.71
CA GLU A 11 -5.42 -16.39 -1.76
C GLU A 11 -6.01 -17.55 -2.54
N ASP A 12 -5.63 -18.79 -2.22
CA ASP A 12 -6.10 -19.96 -2.97
C ASP A 12 -7.52 -20.39 -2.57
N THR A 13 -7.90 -20.13 -1.33
CA THR A 13 -9.14 -20.58 -0.73
C THR A 13 -10.25 -19.59 -1.05
N ARG A 14 -11.24 -20.04 -1.83
CA ARG A 14 -12.33 -19.16 -2.32
C ARG A 14 -13.04 -18.39 -1.20
N SER A 15 -13.32 -19.01 -0.06
CA SER A 15 -14.01 -18.37 1.06
C SER A 15 -13.15 -17.31 1.74
N GLU A 16 -11.86 -17.61 2.02
CA GLU A 16 -10.92 -16.66 2.60
C GLU A 16 -10.70 -15.48 1.63
N ARG A 17 -10.56 -15.77 0.33
CA ARG A 17 -10.40 -14.75 -0.71
C ARG A 17 -11.57 -13.79 -0.78
N GLU A 18 -12.81 -14.28 -0.64
CA GLU A 18 -14.00 -13.45 -0.67
C GLU A 18 -14.08 -12.55 0.58
N GLN A 19 -13.81 -13.10 1.76
CA GLN A 19 -13.79 -12.34 3.02
C GLN A 19 -12.73 -11.22 2.99
N LEU A 20 -11.53 -11.53 2.51
CA LEU A 20 -10.45 -10.55 2.35
C LEU A 20 -10.81 -9.48 1.32
N ARG A 21 -11.45 -9.88 0.22
CA ARG A 21 -11.92 -8.95 -0.81
C ARG A 21 -12.97 -8.00 -0.25
N GLU A 22 -13.95 -8.50 0.51
CA GLU A 22 -14.96 -7.68 1.18
C GLU A 22 -14.33 -6.69 2.15
N LEU A 23 -13.41 -7.16 3.01
CA LEU A 23 -12.68 -6.33 3.95
C LEU A 23 -11.91 -5.20 3.24
N LEU A 24 -11.08 -5.53 2.25
CA LEU A 24 -10.29 -4.53 1.51
C LEU A 24 -11.16 -3.53 0.75
N ASN A 25 -12.29 -3.97 0.18
CA ASN A 25 -13.27 -3.09 -0.44
C ASN A 25 -13.94 -2.16 0.59
N GLY A 26 -14.21 -2.67 1.79
CA GLY A 26 -14.72 -1.89 2.93
C GLY A 26 -13.77 -0.78 3.36
N LEU A 27 -12.45 -1.01 3.23
CA LEU A 27 -11.41 0.01 3.43
C LEU A 27 -11.32 1.03 2.27
N GLY A 28 -12.15 0.90 1.23
CA GLY A 28 -12.21 1.80 0.08
C GLY A 28 -11.21 1.46 -1.04
N LEU A 29 -10.56 0.31 -0.98
CA LEU A 29 -9.54 -0.11 -1.94
C LEU A 29 -10.17 -0.85 -3.14
N ALA A 30 -9.49 -0.86 -4.28
CA ALA A 30 -9.87 -1.58 -5.48
C ALA A 30 -9.06 -2.89 -5.59
N VAL A 31 -9.73 -4.02 -5.38
CA VAL A 31 -9.06 -5.32 -5.23
C VAL A 31 -8.97 -6.07 -6.56
N THR A 32 -7.76 -6.47 -6.93
CA THR A 32 -7.48 -7.47 -7.97
C THR A 32 -7.11 -8.77 -7.26
N ALA A 33 -8.08 -9.67 -7.13
CA ALA A 33 -7.92 -10.94 -6.44
C ALA A 33 -7.60 -12.09 -7.42
N THR A 34 -6.71 -12.99 -7.04
CA THR A 34 -6.40 -14.20 -7.80
C THR A 34 -6.03 -15.36 -6.87
N GLU A 35 -6.27 -16.58 -7.34
CA GLU A 35 -5.88 -17.83 -6.66
C GLU A 35 -4.60 -18.44 -7.24
N SER A 36 -4.11 -17.91 -8.36
CA SER A 36 -2.91 -18.40 -9.03
C SER A 36 -1.73 -17.47 -8.76
N PRO A 37 -0.70 -17.96 -8.07
CA PRO A 37 0.53 -17.21 -7.92
C PRO A 37 1.20 -16.91 -9.26
N ALA A 38 1.09 -17.79 -10.28
CA ALA A 38 1.60 -17.50 -11.62
C ALA A 38 0.93 -16.26 -12.24
N MET A 39 -0.39 -16.12 -12.09
CA MET A 39 -1.11 -14.93 -12.52
C MET A 39 -0.69 -13.69 -11.72
N ALA A 40 -0.61 -13.79 -10.39
CA ALA A 40 -0.15 -12.70 -9.52
C ALA A 40 1.24 -12.21 -9.90
N ARG A 41 2.20 -13.13 -10.07
CA ARG A 41 3.56 -12.82 -10.50
C ARG A 41 3.58 -12.14 -11.86
N ARG A 42 2.79 -12.64 -12.82
CA ARG A 42 2.69 -12.04 -14.16
C ARG A 42 2.17 -10.61 -14.11
N LEU A 43 1.20 -10.32 -13.23
CA LEU A 43 0.70 -8.95 -13.02
C LEU A 43 1.84 -8.04 -12.51
N VAL A 44 2.56 -8.47 -11.48
CA VAL A 44 3.67 -7.70 -10.91
C VAL A 44 4.78 -7.47 -11.94
N MET A 45 5.21 -8.51 -12.65
CA MET A 45 6.27 -8.40 -13.68
C MET A 45 5.88 -7.54 -14.88
N ARG A 46 4.57 -7.37 -15.14
CA ARG A 46 4.07 -6.46 -16.18
C ARG A 46 3.98 -5.01 -15.72
N GLY A 47 4.43 -4.70 -14.51
CA GLY A 47 4.35 -3.37 -13.94
C GLY A 47 2.92 -2.99 -13.56
N ALA A 48 2.13 -3.94 -13.05
CA ALA A 48 0.84 -3.60 -12.47
C ALA A 48 1.03 -2.51 -11.41
N ASP A 49 0.28 -1.42 -11.55
CA ASP A 49 0.41 -0.27 -10.70
C ASP A 49 -0.35 -0.52 -9.38
N LEU A 50 0.32 -1.11 -8.39
CA LEU A 50 -0.23 -1.56 -7.11
C LEU A 50 0.04 -0.55 -5.98
N ASP A 51 -0.90 -0.37 -5.05
CA ASP A 51 -0.70 0.46 -3.85
C ASP A 51 -0.56 -0.37 -2.56
N LEU A 52 -0.97 -1.63 -2.60
CA LEU A 52 -0.85 -2.60 -1.50
C LEU A 52 -0.85 -4.01 -2.09
N ALA A 53 -0.18 -4.95 -1.43
CA ALA A 53 -0.32 -6.38 -1.71
C ALA A 53 -0.68 -7.12 -0.42
N VAL A 54 -1.62 -8.07 -0.53
CA VAL A 54 -2.00 -9.00 0.53
C VAL A 54 -1.82 -10.41 -0.02
N ILE A 55 -0.85 -11.14 0.52
CA ILE A 55 -0.33 -12.37 -0.06
C ILE A 55 -0.45 -13.51 0.94
N ASP A 56 -1.23 -14.53 0.59
CA ASP A 56 -1.21 -15.78 1.32
C ASP A 56 0.12 -16.49 1.08
N TRP A 57 0.78 -16.90 2.16
CA TRP A 57 1.95 -17.74 2.06
C TRP A 57 1.58 -19.21 1.79
N ASP A 58 0.49 -19.69 2.38
CA ASP A 58 0.12 -21.10 2.42
C ASP A 58 -0.79 -21.49 1.24
N MET A 59 -0.23 -21.54 0.04
CA MET A 59 -0.97 -21.83 -1.20
C MET A 59 -1.18 -23.33 -1.46
N ALA A 60 -1.60 -24.09 -0.45
CA ALA A 60 -1.73 -25.55 -0.51
C ALA A 60 -2.82 -26.07 -1.48
N HIS A 61 -3.79 -25.23 -1.83
CA HIS A 61 -4.88 -25.51 -2.77
C HIS A 61 -4.62 -24.90 -4.17
N ALA A 62 -3.47 -24.27 -4.39
CA ALA A 62 -3.09 -23.84 -5.73
C ALA A 62 -2.79 -25.07 -6.62
N ASN A 63 -3.31 -25.06 -7.84
CA ASN A 63 -3.05 -26.11 -8.84
C ASN A 63 -1.66 -25.91 -9.52
N GLU A 64 -0.59 -25.74 -8.73
CA GLU A 64 0.77 -25.48 -9.20
C GLU A 64 1.78 -26.38 -8.45
N ASP A 65 2.81 -26.90 -9.15
CA ASP A 65 3.73 -27.93 -8.65
C ASP A 65 4.71 -27.47 -7.54
N GLU A 66 4.82 -26.17 -7.26
CA GLU A 66 5.64 -25.60 -6.17
C GLU A 66 4.90 -24.45 -5.46
N PRO A 67 5.17 -24.18 -4.16
CA PRO A 67 4.62 -23.01 -3.48
C PRO A 67 5.19 -21.72 -4.09
N THR A 68 4.37 -21.07 -4.89
CA THR A 68 4.76 -19.98 -5.79
C THR A 68 4.58 -18.58 -5.19
N SER A 69 4.01 -18.44 -3.98
CA SER A 69 3.94 -17.15 -3.25
C SER A 69 5.32 -16.54 -3.03
N ARG A 70 6.34 -17.35 -2.76
CA ARG A 70 7.74 -16.90 -2.71
C ARG A 70 8.14 -16.15 -3.99
N ARG A 71 7.80 -16.68 -5.16
CA ARG A 71 8.12 -16.05 -6.45
C ARG A 71 7.34 -14.75 -6.69
N VAL A 72 6.14 -14.64 -6.13
CA VAL A 72 5.37 -13.39 -6.14
C VAL A 72 6.03 -12.35 -5.24
N LEU A 73 6.48 -12.74 -4.04
CA LEU A 73 7.21 -11.87 -3.12
C LEU A 73 8.54 -11.39 -3.70
N GLU A 74 9.33 -12.29 -4.30
CA GLU A 74 10.56 -11.94 -5.04
C GLU A 74 10.24 -10.92 -6.15
N ALA A 75 9.18 -11.15 -6.94
CA ALA A 75 8.78 -10.23 -7.99
C ALA A 75 8.34 -8.85 -7.44
N LEU A 76 7.63 -8.81 -6.31
CA LEU A 76 7.25 -7.56 -5.63
C LEU A 76 8.50 -6.82 -5.12
N ALA A 77 9.43 -7.54 -4.48
CA ALA A 77 10.68 -6.99 -3.98
C ALA A 77 11.64 -6.53 -5.10
N GLU A 78 11.50 -7.03 -6.32
CA GLU A 78 12.30 -6.59 -7.47
C GLU A 78 11.63 -5.44 -8.22
N ASN A 79 10.34 -5.55 -8.52
CA ASN A 79 9.65 -4.70 -9.50
C ASN A 79 8.70 -3.68 -8.86
N ALA A 80 8.33 -3.86 -7.60
CA ALA A 80 7.31 -3.06 -6.91
C ALA A 80 7.72 -2.72 -5.46
N ARG A 81 9.02 -2.50 -5.20
CA ARG A 81 9.64 -2.30 -3.87
C ARG A 81 8.92 -1.33 -2.93
N GLY A 82 8.29 -0.29 -3.49
CA GLY A 82 7.57 0.73 -2.73
C GLY A 82 6.15 0.31 -2.31
N THR A 83 5.68 -0.87 -2.72
CA THR A 83 4.35 -1.39 -2.42
C THR A 83 4.37 -2.04 -1.03
N PRO A 84 3.65 -1.48 -0.04
CA PRO A 84 3.44 -2.17 1.22
C PRO A 84 2.88 -3.57 0.95
N THR A 85 3.50 -4.58 1.53
CA THR A 85 3.12 -5.97 1.31
C THR A 85 2.84 -6.62 2.65
N VAL A 86 1.62 -7.12 2.83
CA VAL A 86 1.24 -7.94 3.98
C VAL A 86 1.23 -9.39 3.53
N VAL A 87 2.09 -10.20 4.15
CA VAL A 87 2.07 -11.65 3.99
C VAL A 87 1.32 -12.24 5.16
N TYR A 88 0.31 -13.05 4.92
CA TYR A 88 -0.41 -13.73 5.99
C TYR A 88 -0.21 -15.23 5.84
N ALA A 89 0.18 -15.89 6.95
CA ALA A 89 0.64 -17.27 6.98
C ALA A 89 0.16 -17.95 8.27
N ARG A 90 -0.05 -19.27 8.24
CA ARG A 90 -0.24 -20.10 9.45
C ARG A 90 1.12 -20.48 10.04
N ASN A 91 1.13 -20.93 11.30
CA ASN A 91 2.31 -21.49 11.95
C ASN A 91 3.51 -20.54 12.02
N MET A 92 3.29 -19.25 12.25
CA MET A 92 4.35 -18.23 12.34
C MET A 92 5.39 -18.49 13.44
N MET A 93 5.11 -19.40 14.39
CA MET A 93 6.10 -19.85 15.38
C MET A 93 7.27 -20.62 14.78
N ARG A 94 7.19 -21.05 13.51
CA ARG A 94 8.30 -21.69 12.79
C ARG A 94 9.20 -20.61 12.17
N THR A 95 10.41 -20.47 12.71
CA THR A 95 11.42 -19.52 12.21
C THR A 95 11.68 -19.66 10.71
N ALA A 96 11.63 -20.88 10.17
CA ALA A 96 11.85 -21.13 8.74
C ALA A 96 10.86 -20.42 7.81
N VAL A 97 9.59 -20.23 8.22
CA VAL A 97 8.59 -19.51 7.41
C VAL A 97 8.92 -18.02 7.39
N VAL A 98 9.19 -17.46 8.57
CA VAL A 98 9.59 -16.06 8.71
C VAL A 98 10.86 -15.78 7.92
N ASP A 99 11.88 -16.62 8.04
CA ASP A 99 13.15 -16.48 7.33
C ASP A 99 12.95 -16.56 5.81
N ALA A 100 12.11 -17.48 5.32
CA ALA A 100 11.81 -17.60 3.90
C ALA A 100 11.09 -16.37 3.34
N VAL A 101 10.11 -15.82 4.08
CA VAL A 101 9.40 -14.59 3.69
C VAL A 101 10.36 -13.40 3.69
N MET A 102 11.15 -13.23 4.75
CA MET A 102 12.09 -12.11 4.87
C MET A 102 13.21 -12.17 3.84
N HIS A 103 13.64 -13.38 3.46
CA HIS A 103 14.61 -13.55 2.38
C HIS A 103 14.02 -13.21 1.01
N ALA A 104 12.75 -13.56 0.76
CA ALA A 104 12.07 -13.26 -0.51
C ALA A 104 11.69 -11.78 -0.63
N HIS A 105 11.23 -11.16 0.47
CA HIS A 105 10.83 -9.76 0.50
C HIS A 105 11.12 -9.14 1.89
N PRO A 106 12.29 -8.51 2.09
CA PRO A 106 12.69 -7.97 3.40
C PRO A 106 11.77 -6.87 3.97
N GLY A 107 11.03 -6.16 3.12
CA GLY A 107 10.05 -5.15 3.54
C GLY A 107 8.63 -5.67 3.79
N ALA A 108 8.39 -6.98 3.73
CA ALA A 108 7.05 -7.54 3.90
C ALA A 108 6.66 -7.59 5.39
N LEU A 109 5.40 -7.26 5.66
CA LEU A 109 4.80 -7.36 6.99
C LEU A 109 4.13 -8.71 7.14
N ILE A 110 4.60 -9.53 8.08
CA ILE A 110 4.06 -10.87 8.28
C ILE A 110 2.94 -10.85 9.32
N HIS A 111 1.79 -11.42 9.00
CA HIS A 111 0.61 -11.56 9.85
C HIS A 111 0.25 -13.03 10.07
N ASP A 112 -0.16 -13.38 11.28
CA ASP A 112 -0.50 -14.76 11.64
C ASP A 112 -1.97 -15.04 11.37
N LYS A 113 -2.27 -16.00 10.48
CA LYS A 113 -3.64 -16.44 10.15
C LYS A 113 -4.42 -16.87 11.39
N ASP A 114 -3.74 -17.41 12.41
CA ASP A 114 -4.39 -17.91 13.62
C ASP A 114 -4.96 -16.78 14.51
N GLN A 115 -4.58 -15.52 14.27
CA GLN A 115 -5.16 -14.35 14.94
C GLN A 115 -6.53 -13.93 14.38
N GLY A 116 -6.93 -14.52 13.24
CA GLY A 116 -8.23 -14.29 12.61
C GLY A 116 -8.34 -12.96 11.86
N LEU A 117 -9.42 -12.84 11.09
CA LEU A 117 -9.65 -11.75 10.14
C LEU A 117 -9.74 -10.37 10.82
N SER A 118 -10.32 -10.27 12.01
CA SER A 118 -10.42 -8.99 12.73
C SER A 118 -9.04 -8.45 13.14
N SER A 119 -8.09 -9.31 13.50
CA SER A 119 -6.72 -8.88 13.79
C SER A 119 -5.99 -8.39 12.54
N LEU A 120 -6.23 -9.04 11.39
CA LEU A 120 -5.75 -8.55 10.11
C LEU A 120 -6.35 -7.18 9.77
N GLU A 121 -7.65 -6.99 10.02
CA GLU A 121 -8.32 -5.71 9.85
C GLU A 121 -7.65 -4.61 10.67
N GLU A 122 -7.46 -4.84 11.97
CA GLU A 122 -6.81 -3.89 12.88
C GLU A 122 -5.40 -3.54 12.40
N ARG A 123 -4.65 -4.53 11.91
CA ARG A 123 -3.31 -4.31 11.36
C ARG A 123 -3.34 -3.49 10.08
N LEU A 124 -4.23 -3.82 9.14
CA LEU A 124 -4.40 -3.07 7.89
C LEU A 124 -4.87 -1.64 8.20
N VAL A 125 -5.80 -1.47 9.13
CA VAL A 125 -6.21 -0.18 9.67
C VAL A 125 -5.01 0.58 10.23
N GLY A 126 -4.18 -0.06 11.07
CA GLY A 126 -2.98 0.56 11.64
C GLY A 126 -1.99 1.01 10.57
N LEU A 127 -1.70 0.14 9.59
CA LEU A 127 -0.87 0.46 8.42
C LEU A 127 -1.42 1.67 7.64
N LEU A 128 -2.74 1.73 7.50
CA LEU A 128 -3.46 2.79 6.79
C LEU A 128 -3.92 3.93 7.71
N SER A 129 -3.38 4.06 8.91
CA SER A 129 -3.68 5.17 9.84
C SER A 129 -2.48 6.11 10.00
N ALA A 130 -1.47 6.00 9.14
CA ALA A 130 -0.31 6.86 9.16
C ALA A 130 -0.72 8.34 9.05
N GLN A 131 -0.25 9.13 10.01
CA GLN A 131 -0.34 10.58 9.99
C GLN A 131 0.99 11.15 9.52
N VAL A 132 0.93 12.10 8.60
CA VAL A 132 2.10 12.86 8.13
C VAL A 132 1.76 14.32 8.31
N GLY A 133 2.41 15.00 9.26
CA GLY A 133 2.05 16.38 9.62
C GLY A 133 0.56 16.49 10.01
N ASP A 134 -0.20 17.27 9.25
CA ASP A 134 -1.64 17.49 9.38
C ASP A 134 -2.51 16.62 8.44
N LEU A 135 -1.89 15.68 7.73
CA LEU A 135 -2.57 14.76 6.83
C LEU A 135 -2.78 13.40 7.49
N VAL A 136 -3.95 12.82 7.28
CA VAL A 136 -4.28 11.42 7.64
C VAL A 136 -4.99 10.74 6.48
N LEU A 137 -5.05 9.42 6.47
CA LEU A 137 -6.02 8.71 5.63
C LEU A 137 -7.39 8.72 6.33
N ASP A 138 -8.47 8.91 5.56
CA ASP A 138 -9.82 9.03 6.12
C ASP A 138 -10.27 7.72 6.79
N ASN A 139 -10.76 7.83 8.04
CA ASN A 139 -11.15 6.68 8.86
C ASN A 139 -12.32 5.85 8.31
N ARG A 140 -13.16 6.44 7.46
CA ARG A 140 -14.32 5.76 6.84
C ARG A 140 -13.99 5.26 5.44
N GLN A 141 -13.17 6.01 4.70
CA GLN A 141 -12.73 5.69 3.35
C GLN A 141 -11.23 5.93 3.21
N ARG A 142 -10.45 4.93 3.64
CA ARG A 142 -8.97 5.02 3.72
C ARG A 142 -8.29 5.26 2.38
N SER A 143 -9.03 5.19 1.28
CA SER A 143 -8.60 5.63 -0.05
C SER A 143 -8.32 7.12 -0.18
N PHE A 144 -8.78 7.96 0.76
CA PHE A 144 -8.68 9.41 0.67
C PHE A 144 -7.73 9.99 1.70
N VAL A 145 -7.02 11.04 1.31
CA VAL A 145 -6.23 11.86 2.23
C VAL A 145 -7.15 12.94 2.81
N HIS A 146 -7.09 13.13 4.11
CA HIS A 146 -7.85 14.11 4.88
C HIS A 146 -6.89 15.10 5.53
N HIS A 147 -7.11 16.39 5.30
CA HIS A 147 -6.38 17.46 5.97
C HIS A 147 -7.14 17.88 7.24
N LEU A 148 -6.52 17.61 8.40
CA LEU A 148 -7.19 17.76 9.70
C LEU A 148 -7.66 19.19 10.01
N PRO A 149 -6.88 20.26 9.76
CA PRO A 149 -7.30 21.62 10.09
C PRO A 149 -8.50 22.12 9.27
N SER A 150 -8.55 21.79 7.98
CA SER A 150 -9.57 22.34 7.07
C SER A 150 -10.78 21.40 6.87
N ASP A 151 -10.73 20.17 7.40
CA ASP A 151 -11.73 19.11 7.18
C ASP A 151 -11.98 18.78 5.68
N THR A 152 -10.98 19.02 4.82
CA THR A 152 -11.10 18.77 3.37
C THR A 152 -10.42 17.47 2.97
N ARG A 153 -10.93 16.85 1.90
CA ARG A 153 -10.48 15.54 1.44
C ARG A 153 -9.91 15.60 0.03
N PHE A 154 -8.75 15.00 -0.15
CA PHE A 154 -8.19 14.70 -1.46
C PHE A 154 -8.49 13.25 -1.87
N LYS A 155 -9.20 13.10 -2.99
CA LYS A 155 -9.78 11.82 -3.43
C LYS A 155 -9.04 11.23 -4.63
N HIS A 156 -7.75 10.93 -4.48
CA HIS A 156 -6.96 10.29 -5.54
C HIS A 156 -5.86 9.41 -4.95
N ARG A 157 -5.64 8.24 -5.55
CA ARG A 157 -4.66 7.25 -5.06
C ARG A 157 -3.21 7.75 -5.02
N ALA A 158 -2.88 8.80 -5.76
CA ALA A 158 -1.56 9.46 -5.68
C ALA A 158 -1.26 9.97 -4.26
N GLY A 159 -2.25 10.56 -3.58
CA GLY A 159 -2.11 10.99 -2.19
C GLY A 159 -1.99 9.79 -1.26
N PHE A 160 -2.82 8.76 -1.46
CA PHE A 160 -2.74 7.51 -0.71
C PHE A 160 -1.33 6.90 -0.77
N ARG A 161 -0.77 6.72 -1.97
CA ARG A 161 0.54 6.11 -2.16
C ARG A 161 1.64 6.91 -1.45
N LEU A 162 1.59 8.24 -1.53
CA LEU A 162 2.54 9.09 -0.81
C LEU A 162 2.41 8.95 0.72
N MET A 163 1.18 8.86 1.24
CA MET A 163 0.93 8.66 2.67
C MET A 163 1.42 7.30 3.16
N THR A 164 1.10 6.22 2.44
CA THR A 164 1.45 4.84 2.85
C THR A 164 2.92 4.50 2.68
N SER A 165 3.63 5.22 1.82
CA SER A 165 5.08 5.02 1.60
C SER A 165 5.95 5.91 2.48
N HIS A 166 5.41 6.92 3.17
CA HIS A 166 6.21 7.79 4.04
C HIS A 166 6.89 6.97 5.17
N PRO A 167 8.19 7.19 5.47
CA PRO A 167 9.07 8.27 5.02
C PRO A 167 9.88 7.98 3.75
N HIS A 168 9.57 6.92 3.02
CA HIS A 168 10.25 6.53 1.79
C HIS A 168 9.75 7.32 0.58
N ASP A 169 10.53 7.30 -0.49
CA ASP A 169 10.17 7.91 -1.77
C ASP A 169 9.32 6.97 -2.64
N VAL A 170 8.51 7.57 -3.50
CA VAL A 170 7.60 6.91 -4.42
C VAL A 170 7.95 7.32 -5.84
N VAL A 171 7.98 6.34 -6.75
CA VAL A 171 8.11 6.59 -8.18
C VAL A 171 6.73 6.82 -8.79
N PHE A 172 6.57 7.93 -9.48
CA PHE A 172 5.41 8.20 -10.33
C PHE A 172 5.90 8.20 -11.79
N PRO A 173 5.69 7.13 -12.57
CA PRO A 173 6.19 7.06 -13.95
C PRO A 173 5.68 8.22 -14.81
N ARG A 174 6.50 8.69 -15.76
CA ARG A 174 6.16 9.85 -16.61
C ARG A 174 5.06 9.54 -17.62
N ASP A 175 5.01 8.31 -18.09
CA ASP A 175 4.03 7.78 -19.03
C ASP A 175 2.67 7.50 -18.38
N ASP A 176 2.61 7.36 -17.05
CA ASP A 176 1.35 7.31 -16.30
C ASP A 176 0.75 8.71 -16.11
N ARG A 177 0.05 9.18 -17.15
CA ARG A 177 -0.61 10.49 -17.15
C ARG A 177 -1.63 10.66 -16.02
N ALA A 178 -2.32 9.58 -15.62
CA ALA A 178 -3.34 9.65 -14.59
C ALA A 178 -2.71 9.90 -13.22
N MET A 179 -1.64 9.18 -12.91
CA MET A 179 -0.88 9.36 -11.66
C MET A 179 -0.13 10.70 -11.64
N GLN A 180 0.45 11.15 -12.75
CA GLN A 180 1.06 12.47 -12.87
C GLN A 180 0.05 13.60 -12.63
N SER A 181 -1.13 13.54 -13.27
CA SER A 181 -2.20 14.51 -13.03
C SER A 181 -2.68 14.48 -11.57
N GLY A 182 -2.79 13.30 -10.98
CA GLY A 182 -3.08 13.12 -9.56
C GLY A 182 -2.06 13.81 -8.67
N LEU A 183 -0.77 13.63 -8.94
CA LEU A 183 0.32 14.24 -8.19
C LEU A 183 0.32 15.77 -8.29
N THR A 184 0.13 16.32 -9.48
CA THR A 184 0.01 17.78 -9.68
C THR A 184 -1.16 18.36 -8.89
N ARG A 185 -2.33 17.73 -8.98
CA ARG A 185 -3.52 18.16 -8.21
C ARG A 185 -3.33 18.02 -6.72
N PHE A 186 -2.60 17.00 -6.26
CA PHE A 186 -2.31 16.84 -4.85
C PHE A 186 -1.45 17.99 -4.33
N ARG A 187 -0.41 18.38 -5.07
CA ARG A 187 0.43 19.54 -4.73
C ARG A 187 -0.38 20.83 -4.64
N GLN A 188 -1.22 21.10 -5.65
CA GLN A 188 -2.11 22.25 -5.66
C GLN A 188 -3.05 22.24 -4.45
N TRP A 189 -3.66 21.09 -4.14
CA TRP A 189 -4.53 20.94 -2.99
C TRP A 189 -3.82 21.20 -1.66
N LEU A 190 -2.57 20.73 -1.49
CA LEU A 190 -1.77 21.02 -0.29
C LEU A 190 -1.50 22.52 -0.13
N ASP A 191 -1.20 23.22 -1.23
CA ASP A 191 -0.99 24.67 -1.23
C ASP A 191 -2.30 25.41 -0.91
N GLU A 192 -3.43 24.99 -1.48
CA GLU A 192 -4.76 25.56 -1.25
C GLU A 192 -5.23 25.44 0.21
N VAL A 193 -4.89 24.35 0.88
CA VAL A 193 -5.26 24.11 2.29
C VAL A 193 -4.21 24.59 3.29
N GLU A 194 -3.14 25.24 2.81
CA GLU A 194 -2.00 25.72 3.62
C GLU A 194 -1.40 24.63 4.52
N SER A 195 -1.29 23.41 3.98
CA SER A 195 -0.82 22.24 4.71
C SER A 195 0.65 22.38 5.16
N SER A 196 0.95 21.88 6.37
CA SER A 196 2.30 21.73 6.92
C SER A 196 3.12 20.65 6.21
N VAL A 197 2.52 19.91 5.27
CA VAL A 197 3.16 18.93 4.40
C VAL A 197 3.26 19.44 2.98
N ARG A 198 4.40 19.18 2.34
CA ARG A 198 4.61 19.39 0.89
C ARG A 198 5.14 18.14 0.21
N VAL A 199 4.97 18.07 -1.11
CA VAL A 199 5.60 17.03 -1.94
C VAL A 199 6.96 17.52 -2.44
N LEU A 200 8.02 16.84 -2.00
CA LEU A 200 9.38 17.05 -2.46
C LEU A 200 9.65 16.19 -3.71
N SER A 201 10.19 16.80 -4.76
CA SER A 201 10.71 16.09 -5.94
C SER A 201 12.19 15.81 -5.74
N LEU A 202 12.58 14.53 -5.67
CA LEU A 202 13.97 14.10 -5.43
C LEU A 202 14.83 14.06 -6.71
N GLY A 203 14.24 14.38 -7.86
CA GLY A 203 14.95 14.53 -9.12
C GLY A 203 13.99 14.41 -10.30
N MET A 204 14.04 15.37 -11.23
CA MET A 204 13.15 15.37 -12.40
C MET A 204 13.38 14.17 -13.34
N ALA A 205 14.61 13.63 -13.38
CA ALA A 205 14.95 12.47 -14.19
C ALA A 205 14.56 11.13 -13.55
N THR A 206 14.42 11.08 -12.21
CA THR A 206 14.11 9.85 -11.47
C THR A 206 12.62 9.69 -11.22
N HIS A 207 11.84 10.77 -11.36
CA HIS A 207 10.40 10.80 -11.08
C HIS A 207 10.05 10.29 -9.68
N ARG A 208 10.96 10.54 -8.72
CA ARG A 208 10.84 10.17 -7.31
C ARG A 208 10.32 11.33 -6.48
N TYR A 209 9.33 11.06 -5.64
CA TYR A 209 8.64 12.04 -4.83
C TYR A 209 8.49 11.53 -3.39
N ARG A 210 8.47 12.45 -2.43
CA ARG A 210 8.29 12.12 -1.01
C ARG A 210 7.50 13.22 -0.31
N LEU A 211 6.74 12.86 0.73
CA LEU A 211 6.17 13.85 1.66
C LEU A 211 7.23 14.39 2.61
N GLU A 212 7.24 15.70 2.77
CA GLU A 212 8.08 16.40 3.74
C GLU A 212 7.20 17.26 4.63
N VAL A 213 7.33 17.08 5.95
CA VAL A 213 6.72 17.97 6.93
C VAL A 213 7.59 19.22 6.99
N THR A 214 7.05 20.35 6.56
CA THR A 214 7.69 21.64 6.76
C THR A 214 7.54 22.03 8.22
N GLU A 215 8.66 22.18 8.93
CA GLU A 215 8.66 22.83 10.23
C GLU A 215 8.17 24.26 10.04
N ASN A 216 6.89 24.52 10.34
CA ASN A 216 6.47 25.89 10.49
C ASN A 216 7.06 26.39 11.80
N ARG A 217 7.99 27.36 11.68
CA ARG A 217 8.45 28.22 12.77
C ARG A 217 7.25 28.68 13.61
N ARG A 218 6.97 27.98 14.71
CA ARG A 218 6.52 28.63 15.93
C ARG A 218 7.76 28.94 16.74
N ALA A 219 8.20 30.17 16.56
CA ALA A 219 9.13 30.85 17.43
C ALA A 219 8.66 30.77 18.89
N HIS A 220 9.65 30.88 19.78
CA HIS A 220 9.52 31.40 21.13
C HIS A 220 8.38 32.42 21.32
N HIS A 221 7.78 32.35 22.51
CA HIS A 221 6.94 33.31 23.27
C HIS A 221 5.77 32.49 23.84
N HIS A 222 5.66 32.19 25.14
CA HIS A 222 6.16 32.81 26.36
C HIS A 222 6.41 31.76 27.44
#